data_AF-A4YI60-F1
#
_entry.id   AF-A4YI60-F1
#
_cell.length_a   1.000
_cell.length_b   1.000
_cell.length_c   1.000
_cell.angle_alpha   90.00
_cell.angle_beta   90.00
_cell.angle_gamma   90.00
#
_symmetry.space_group_name_H-M   'P 1'
#
loop_
_entity.id
_entity.type
_entity.pdbx_description
1 polymer ?
#
loop_
_entity_poly.entity_id
_entity_poly.type
_entity_poly.pdbx_seq_one_letter_code
_entity_poly.pdbx_strand_id
1 'polypeptide(L)'
;MKAREVVELYREREEYRVKVESIDPDSLAELGEIPLEVQVVLERGERKRLVFLAFLKLAYDCNPDFARDYLDLNLSLEDIYEKHGVYTELEYVALHCLHLVKDEDASHALRKLKAFILSRKSSDHGL
;
A
#
# COMPACT_ATOMS: atom_id res chain seq x y z
N MET A 1 10.77 -8.98 8.66
CA MET A 1 11.98 -8.87 7.81
C MET A 1 12.10 -7.45 7.28
N LYS A 2 13.28 -7.02 6.83
CA LYS A 2 13.43 -5.69 6.23
C LYS A 2 12.80 -5.64 4.84
N ALA A 3 12.31 -4.46 4.44
CA ALA A 3 11.66 -4.27 3.16
C ALA A 3 12.64 -4.47 1.97
N ARG A 4 13.94 -4.17 2.15
CA ARG A 4 14.98 -4.46 1.15
C ARG A 4 15.12 -5.95 0.84
N GLU A 5 14.98 -6.79 1.87
CA GLU A 5 15.07 -8.25 1.74
C GLU A 5 13.87 -8.78 0.96
N VAL A 6 12.71 -8.11 1.03
CA VAL A 6 11.54 -8.46 0.22
C VAL A 6 11.79 -8.18 -1.26
N VAL A 7 12.44 -7.06 -1.58
CA VAL A 7 12.81 -6.71 -2.96
C VAL A 7 13.86 -7.69 -3.51
N GLU A 8 14.83 -8.10 -2.68
CA GLU A 8 15.82 -9.12 -3.04
C GLU A 8 15.16 -10.47 -3.33
N LEU A 9 14.26 -10.94 -2.45
CA LEU A 9 13.50 -12.18 -2.68
C LEU A 9 12.67 -12.14 -3.97
N TYR A 10 12.05 -11.00 -4.27
CA TYR A 10 11.31 -10.81 -5.52
C TYR A 10 12.22 -11.01 -6.74
N ARG A 11 13.41 -10.40 -6.73
CA ARG A 11 14.40 -10.49 -7.82
C ARG A 11 14.97 -11.90 -7.97
N GLU A 12 15.26 -12.58 -6.85
CA GLU A 12 15.84 -13.92 -6.86
C GLU A 12 14.88 -14.99 -7.35
N ARG A 13 13.59 -14.87 -7.00
CA ARG A 13 12.59 -15.89 -7.33
C ARG A 13 12.00 -15.74 -8.73
N GLU A 14 12.20 -14.58 -9.37
CA GLU A 14 11.50 -14.19 -10.60
C GLU A 14 9.96 -14.35 -10.49
N GLU A 15 9.44 -14.35 -9.26
CA GLU A 15 8.03 -14.54 -8.95
C GLU A 15 7.34 -13.19 -8.82
N TYR A 16 6.15 -13.07 -9.40
CA TYR A 16 5.34 -11.85 -9.32
C TYR A 16 4.86 -11.52 -7.89
N ARG A 17 4.90 -12.49 -6.97
CA ARG A 17 4.38 -12.37 -5.60
C ARG A 17 5.29 -13.01 -4.57
N VAL A 18 5.76 -12.23 -3.62
CA VAL A 18 6.54 -12.74 -2.48
C VAL A 18 5.63 -12.90 -1.27
N LYS A 19 5.68 -14.07 -0.61
CA LYS A 19 4.95 -14.30 0.65
C LYS A 19 5.89 -14.10 1.84
N VAL A 20 5.49 -13.26 2.80
CA VAL A 20 6.29 -12.94 3.99
C VAL A 20 5.38 -12.83 5.22
N GLU A 21 5.91 -13.08 6.42
CA GLU A 21 5.11 -13.00 7.65
C GLU A 21 4.99 -11.59 8.22
N SER A 22 6.04 -10.78 8.05
CA SER A 22 6.13 -9.43 8.60
C SER A 22 7.11 -8.58 7.80
N ILE A 23 6.81 -7.30 7.61
CA ILE A 23 7.78 -6.30 7.13
C ILE A 23 8.01 -5.31 8.26
N ASP A 24 9.25 -5.00 8.57
CA ASP A 24 9.59 -3.89 9.46
C ASP A 24 9.21 -2.56 8.77
N PRO A 25 8.20 -1.82 9.25
CA PRO A 25 7.72 -0.62 8.56
C PRO A 25 8.79 0.45 8.42
N ASP A 26 9.66 0.63 9.41
CA ASP A 26 10.67 1.69 9.37
C ASP A 26 11.78 1.39 8.36
N SER A 27 11.96 0.11 8.00
CA SER A 27 12.86 -0.29 6.92
C SER A 27 12.38 0.15 5.52
N LEU A 28 11.14 0.64 5.38
CA LEU A 28 10.67 1.28 4.15
C LEU A 28 11.49 2.53 3.84
N ALA A 29 11.94 3.29 4.85
CA ALA A 29 12.76 4.49 4.65
C ALA A 29 14.11 4.21 3.96
N GLU A 30 14.62 2.99 4.08
CA GLU A 30 15.87 2.54 3.46
C GLU A 30 15.70 2.24 1.95
N LEU A 31 14.46 2.15 1.46
CA LEU A 31 14.19 1.81 0.07
C LEU A 31 14.31 3.01 -0.86
N GLY A 32 15.00 2.78 -1.98
CA GLY A 32 15.00 3.68 -3.13
C GLY A 32 13.78 3.47 -4.02
N GLU A 33 14.00 3.48 -5.33
CA GLU A 33 12.97 3.20 -6.32
C GLU A 33 12.59 1.70 -6.32
N ILE A 34 11.30 1.42 -6.24
CA ILE A 34 10.73 0.08 -6.18
C ILE A 34 9.85 -0.11 -7.42
N PRO A 35 10.00 -1.20 -8.17
CA PRO A 35 9.12 -1.50 -9.29
C PRO A 35 7.65 -1.61 -8.84
N LEU A 36 6.73 -1.06 -9.64
CA LEU A 36 5.29 -0.99 -9.30
C LEU A 36 4.65 -2.38 -9.18
N GLU A 37 5.23 -3.37 -9.85
CA GLU A 37 4.77 -4.75 -9.93
C GLU A 37 5.11 -5.60 -8.69
N VAL A 38 5.94 -5.10 -7.77
CA VAL A 38 6.34 -5.88 -6.58
C VAL A 38 5.15 -6.05 -5.65
N GLN A 39 4.50 -7.21 -5.76
CA GLN A 39 3.40 -7.62 -4.88
C GLN A 39 3.93 -8.49 -3.75
N VAL A 40 3.48 -8.16 -2.55
CA VAL A 40 3.80 -8.89 -1.33
C VAL A 40 2.51 -9.40 -0.71
N VAL A 41 2.47 -10.68 -0.35
CA VAL A 41 1.40 -11.23 0.46
C VAL A 41 1.92 -11.36 1.88
N LEU A 42 1.46 -10.45 2.74
CA LEU A 42 1.70 -10.51 4.17
C LEU A 42 0.77 -11.56 4.77
N GLU A 43 1.30 -12.57 5.44
CA GLU A 43 0.52 -13.68 6.00
C GLU A 43 0.93 -13.98 7.45
N ARG A 44 -0.02 -13.86 8.38
CA ARG A 44 0.18 -14.22 9.79
C ARG A 44 -1.04 -14.99 10.30
N GLY A 45 -0.87 -16.30 10.47
CA GLY A 45 -1.99 -17.21 10.76
C GLY A 45 -3.01 -17.20 9.63
N GLU A 46 -4.29 -16.97 9.94
CA GLU A 46 -5.37 -16.92 8.94
C GLU A 46 -5.48 -15.56 8.23
N ARG A 47 -4.82 -14.51 8.76
CA ARG A 47 -4.91 -13.16 8.19
C ARG A 47 -3.91 -12.98 7.07
N LYS A 48 -4.40 -12.46 5.94
CA LYS A 48 -3.61 -12.16 4.74
C LYS A 48 -3.89 -10.76 4.24
N ARG A 49 -2.86 -10.07 3.76
CA ARG A 49 -2.96 -8.75 3.13
C ARG A 49 -2.08 -8.72 1.89
N LEU A 50 -2.67 -8.38 0.75
CA LEU A 50 -1.91 -8.10 -0.47
C LEU A 50 -1.43 -6.65 -0.40
N VAL A 51 -0.15 -6.43 -0.65
CA VAL A 51 0.52 -5.15 -0.56
C VAL A 51 1.30 -4.92 -1.84
N PHE A 52 1.09 -3.79 -2.49
CA PHE A 52 1.95 -3.30 -3.56
C PHE A 52 3.05 -2.43 -2.95
N LEU A 53 4.27 -2.96 -2.93
CA LEU A 53 5.34 -2.40 -2.12
C LEU A 53 5.73 -0.96 -2.53
N ALA A 54 5.69 -0.66 -3.82
CA ALA A 54 5.96 0.69 -4.32
C ALA A 54 4.92 1.71 -3.83
N PHE A 55 3.63 1.37 -3.84
CA PHE A 55 2.58 2.26 -3.32
C PHE A 55 2.62 2.35 -1.80
N LEU A 56 2.97 1.28 -1.09
CA LEU A 56 3.16 1.33 0.35
C LEU A 56 4.34 2.25 0.72
N LYS A 57 5.44 2.24 -0.05
CA LYS A 57 6.56 3.18 0.14
C LYS A 57 6.13 4.62 -0.11
N LEU A 58 5.36 4.89 -1.16
CA LEU A 58 4.81 6.23 -1.41
C LEU A 58 3.88 6.67 -0.27
N ALA A 59 3.08 5.76 0.27
CA ALA A 59 2.24 6.03 1.43
C ALA A 59 3.09 6.31 2.68
N TYR A 60 4.18 5.56 2.90
CA TYR A 60 5.13 5.81 3.99
C TYR A 60 5.79 7.19 3.88
N ASP A 61 6.26 7.57 2.70
CA ASP A 61 6.91 8.88 2.47
C ASP A 61 5.96 10.05 2.68
N CYS A 62 4.67 9.82 2.46
CA CYS A 62 3.60 10.79 2.65
C CYS A 62 3.15 10.84 4.11
N ASN A 63 2.98 9.68 4.75
CA ASN A 63 2.64 9.50 6.15
C ASN A 63 3.07 8.10 6.65
N PRO A 64 4.15 8.01 7.44
CA PRO A 64 4.66 6.74 7.95
C PRO A 64 3.66 5.95 8.80
N ASP A 65 2.72 6.63 9.47
CA ASP A 65 1.79 5.99 10.39
C ASP A 65 0.80 5.08 9.67
N PHE A 66 0.35 5.49 8.47
CA PHE A 66 -0.49 4.62 7.64
C PHE A 66 0.22 3.32 7.29
N ALA A 67 1.48 3.39 6.84
CA ALA A 67 2.22 2.21 6.44
C ALA A 67 2.51 1.27 7.63
N ARG A 68 2.79 1.83 8.82
CA ARG A 68 2.93 1.07 10.07
C ARG A 68 1.66 0.30 10.42
N ASP A 69 0.52 1.00 10.44
CA ASP A 69 -0.76 0.37 10.74
C ASP A 69 -1.13 -0.66 9.66
N TYR A 70 -0.91 -0.34 8.39
CA TYR A 70 -1.24 -1.21 7.26
C TYR A 70 -0.38 -2.48 7.21
N LEU A 71 0.84 -2.46 7.75
CA LEU A 71 1.67 -3.66 7.91
C LEU A 71 1.34 -4.45 9.18
N ASP A 72 0.58 -3.89 10.13
CA ASP A 72 0.14 -4.63 11.30
C ASP A 72 -1.10 -5.48 10.98
N LEU A 73 -0.90 -6.80 10.92
CA LEU A 73 -1.99 -7.76 10.72
C LEU A 73 -2.88 -7.96 11.96
N ASN A 74 -2.53 -7.39 13.12
CA ASN A 74 -3.46 -7.33 14.25
C ASN A 74 -4.61 -6.35 13.98
N LEU A 75 -4.37 -5.33 13.13
CA LEU A 75 -5.40 -4.40 12.67
C LEU A 75 -6.16 -5.00 11.49
N SER A 76 -7.48 -5.09 11.61
CA SER A 76 -8.37 -5.45 10.52
C SER A 76 -8.44 -4.32 9.48
N LEU A 77 -8.92 -4.62 8.28
CA LEU A 77 -9.15 -3.58 7.27
C LEU A 77 -10.19 -2.54 7.72
N GLU A 78 -11.11 -2.92 8.61
CA GLU A 78 -12.06 -1.98 9.20
C GLU A 78 -11.34 -1.01 10.15
N ASP A 79 -10.44 -1.51 11.00
CA ASP A 79 -9.62 -0.64 11.89
C ASP A 79 -8.77 0.36 11.07
N ILE A 80 -8.22 -0.09 9.94
CA ILE A 80 -7.49 0.78 9.01
C ILE A 80 -8.42 1.85 8.43
N TYR A 81 -9.62 1.47 7.99
CA TYR A 81 -10.60 2.39 7.42
C TYR A 81 -11.11 3.41 8.44
N GLU A 82 -11.41 2.99 9.66
CA GLU A 82 -11.84 3.90 10.74
C GLU A 82 -10.76 4.94 11.06
N LYS A 83 -9.48 4.54 11.06
CA LYS A 83 -8.36 5.44 11.39
C LYS A 83 -7.92 6.33 10.22
N HIS A 84 -7.89 5.80 9.00
CA HIS A 84 -7.29 6.46 7.84
C HIS A 84 -8.26 6.82 6.72
N GLY A 85 -9.52 6.36 6.79
CA GLY A 85 -10.56 6.65 5.80
C GLY A 85 -10.40 5.91 4.46
N VAL A 86 -9.54 4.89 4.43
CA VAL A 86 -9.20 4.04 3.27
C VAL A 86 -8.90 2.61 3.68
N TYR A 87 -9.01 1.66 2.76
CA TYR A 87 -8.75 0.25 2.99
C TYR A 87 -7.39 -0.24 2.47
N THR A 88 -6.75 0.50 1.57
CA THR A 88 -5.50 0.05 0.92
C THR A 88 -4.53 1.21 0.72
N GLU A 89 -3.25 0.87 0.56
CA GLU A 89 -2.21 1.79 0.15
C GLU A 89 -2.50 2.46 -1.20
N LEU A 90 -3.15 1.76 -2.13
CA LEU A 90 -3.56 2.34 -3.42
C LEU A 90 -4.58 3.46 -3.22
N GLU A 91 -5.59 3.22 -2.38
CA GLU A 91 -6.58 4.25 -2.01
C GLU A 91 -5.92 5.40 -1.26
N TYR A 92 -5.02 5.10 -0.32
CA TYR A 92 -4.29 6.11 0.44
C TYR A 92 -3.50 7.04 -0.48
N VAL A 93 -2.70 6.46 -1.39
CA VAL A 93 -1.90 7.21 -2.35
C VAL A 93 -2.79 8.01 -3.29
N ALA A 94 -3.87 7.40 -3.81
CA ALA A 94 -4.80 8.10 -4.71
C ALA A 94 -5.42 9.34 -4.06
N LEU A 95 -5.84 9.25 -2.79
CA LEU A 95 -6.49 10.35 -2.10
C LEU A 95 -5.51 11.42 -1.60
N HIS A 96 -4.37 11.00 -1.04
CA HIS A 96 -3.51 11.86 -0.23
C HIS A 96 -2.14 12.15 -0.86
N CYS A 97 -1.59 11.22 -1.65
CA CYS A 97 -0.16 11.23 -2.02
C CYS A 97 0.10 11.23 -3.53
N LEU A 98 -0.93 11.54 -4.33
CA LEU A 98 -0.86 11.51 -5.80
C LEU A 98 0.28 12.37 -6.38
N HIS A 99 0.67 13.45 -5.70
CA HIS A 99 1.76 14.34 -6.10
C HIS A 99 3.15 13.69 -6.03
N LEU A 100 3.30 12.57 -5.31
CA LEU A 100 4.56 11.82 -5.22
C LEU A 100 4.71 10.78 -6.33
N VAL A 101 3.64 10.50 -7.08
CA VAL A 101 3.62 9.48 -8.14
C VAL A 101 4.24 10.06 -9.41
N LYS A 102 5.42 9.56 -9.77
CA LYS A 102 6.18 10.01 -10.95
C LYS A 102 5.77 9.30 -12.24
N ASP A 103 5.38 8.03 -12.15
CA ASP A 103 4.94 7.24 -13.29
C ASP A 103 3.59 7.78 -13.82
N GLU A 104 3.56 8.12 -15.11
CA GLU A 104 2.40 8.80 -15.72
C GLU A 104 1.16 7.89 -15.80
N ASP A 105 1.37 6.61 -16.10
CA ASP A 105 0.29 5.63 -16.22
C ASP A 105 -0.31 5.31 -14.86
N ALA A 106 0.54 5.09 -13.84
CA ALA A 106 0.12 4.92 -12.46
C ALA A 106 -0.61 6.17 -11.94
N SER A 107 -0.08 7.37 -12.23
CA SER A 107 -0.72 8.63 -11.88
C SER A 107 -2.11 8.77 -12.52
N HIS A 108 -2.25 8.40 -13.79
CA HIS A 108 -3.53 8.41 -14.48
C HIS A 108 -4.52 7.39 -13.88
N ALA A 109 -4.07 6.17 -13.59
CA ALA A 109 -4.88 5.14 -12.94
C ALA A 109 -5.35 5.58 -11.54
N LEU A 110 -4.47 6.14 -10.72
CA LEU A 110 -4.79 6.63 -9.39
C LEU A 110 -5.75 7.83 -9.42
N ARG A 111 -5.69 8.70 -10.43
CA ARG A 111 -6.70 9.76 -10.63
C ARG A 111 -8.10 9.19 -10.87
N LYS A 112 -8.21 8.13 -11.68
CA LYS A 112 -9.48 7.43 -11.89
C LYS A 112 -9.97 6.77 -10.60
N LEU A 113 -9.08 6.12 -9.85
CA LEU A 113 -9.40 5.53 -8.56
C LEU A 113 -9.90 6.58 -7.56
N LYS A 114 -9.20 7.72 -7.45
CA LYS A 114 -9.62 8.86 -6.63
C LYS A 114 -11.04 9.32 -7.00
N ALA A 115 -11.30 9.54 -8.29
CA ALA A 115 -12.62 9.97 -8.76
C ALA A 115 -13.72 8.95 -8.39
N PHE A 116 -13.43 7.66 -8.56
CA PHE A 116 -14.34 6.58 -8.17
C PHE A 116 -14.65 6.61 -6.66
N ILE A 117 -13.64 6.68 -5.79
CA ILE A 117 -13.83 6.72 -4.33
C ILE A 117 -14.70 7.92 -3.92
N LEU A 118 -14.41 9.10 -4.48
CA LEU A 118 -15.15 10.33 -4.18
C LEU A 118 -16.60 10.25 -4.65
N SER A 119 -16.86 9.66 -5.83
CA SER A 119 -18.24 9.45 -6.31
C SER A 119 -19.03 8.54 -5.37
N ARG A 120 -18.43 7.45 -4.87
CA ARG A 120 -19.11 6.53 -3.94
C ARG A 120 -19.49 7.23 -2.62
N LYS A 121 -18.54 7.98 -2.05
CA LYS A 121 -18.80 8.74 -0.80
C LYS A 121 -19.87 9.82 -0.99
N SER A 122 -19.97 10.42 -2.19
CA SER A 122 -21.03 11.38 -2.47
C SER A 122 -22.42 10.74 -2.62
N SER A 123 -22.48 9.49 -3.10
CA SER A 123 -23.73 8.72 -3.20
C SER A 123 -24.22 8.22 -1.84
N ASP A 124 -23.32 7.89 -0.91
CA ASP A 124 -23.68 7.52 0.48
C ASP A 124 -24.21 8.71 1.31
N HIS A 125 -24.00 9.95 0.85
CA HIS A 125 -24.46 11.18 1.51
C HIS A 125 -25.52 11.96 0.71
N GLY A 126 -26.03 11.39 -0.39
CA GLY A 126 -27.08 11.98 -1.21
C GLY A 126 -28.42 11.27 -1.05
N LEU A 127 -29.30 11.87 -0.24
CA LEU A 127 -30.78 11.77 -0.19
C LEU A 127 -31.45 10.41 -0.44
#